data_AF-A0A7I4YGF3-F1
#
_entry.id   AF-A0A7I4YGF3-F1
#
_cell.length_a   1.000
_cell.length_b   1.000
_cell.length_c   1.000
_cell.angle_alpha   90.00
_cell.angle_beta   90.00
_cell.angle_gamma   90.00
#
_symmetry.space_group_name_H-M   'P 1'
#
loop_
_entity.id
_entity.type
_entity.pdbx_description
1 polymer ?
#
loop_
_entity_poly.entity_id
_entity_poly.type
_entity_poly.pdbx_seq_one_letter_code
_entity_poly.pdbx_strand_id
1 'polypeptide(L)'
;MLNELYGCRKLCDPPTESVTCENGGYPHPLNCQKCVCPRGYSGVRCTERPDNGCGSTVTASPEWKTLTDSIGDKDSFSTRVDFSTCNYWIESPNGTEIEVEILKIYNQYDTDGCPYAGVEIKTNQNQQLTGYRFCSPFAKGITLRSYTNRVPIFTYNRAHLTTVTLRYRSVDPSKPRPTYQTVKPFPTTTVSTTPTTTTTTSAIMNFRKSGRRCVDQPKCPIYVMNGLCTRDYFPERFRMEVCPKACHYCE
;
A
#
# COMPACT_ATOMS: atom_id res chain seq x y z
N MET A 1 11.37 -5.76 24.05
CA MET A 1 9.98 -5.74 23.50
C MET A 1 8.98 -5.61 24.66
N LEU A 2 7.82 -4.96 24.47
CA LEU A 2 6.84 -4.73 25.56
C LEU A 2 6.46 -6.04 26.31
N ASN A 3 6.24 -7.12 25.54
CA ASN A 3 5.91 -8.45 26.09
C ASN A 3 7.03 -9.07 26.93
N GLU A 4 8.30 -8.72 26.68
CA GLU A 4 9.42 -9.19 27.48
C GLU A 4 9.50 -8.40 28.79
N LEU A 5 9.29 -7.08 28.74
CA LEU A 5 9.32 -6.20 29.91
C LEU A 5 8.28 -6.61 30.96
N TYR A 6 7.06 -6.96 30.53
CA TYR A 6 5.99 -7.42 31.42
C TYR A 6 5.99 -8.93 31.69
N GLY A 7 7.01 -9.66 31.22
CA GLY A 7 7.14 -11.09 31.50
C GLY A 7 6.08 -11.97 30.86
N CYS A 8 5.37 -11.50 29.81
CA CYS A 8 4.29 -12.25 29.16
C CYS A 8 4.78 -13.60 28.58
N ARG A 9 6.05 -13.68 28.19
CA ARG A 9 6.64 -14.94 27.69
C ARG A 9 6.73 -16.02 28.75
N LYS A 10 6.90 -15.64 30.03
CA LYS A 10 7.05 -16.58 31.16
C LYS A 10 5.76 -17.35 31.46
N LEU A 11 4.62 -16.86 30.97
CA LEU A 11 3.33 -17.52 31.17
C LEU A 11 3.19 -18.84 30.38
N CYS A 12 4.08 -19.07 29.41
CA CYS A 12 4.13 -20.29 28.62
C CYS A 12 5.37 -21.14 28.90
N ASP A 13 5.97 -20.98 30.08
CA ASP A 13 7.07 -21.83 30.54
C ASP A 13 6.50 -23.10 31.24
N PRO A 14 7.10 -24.30 31.03
CA PRO A 14 8.28 -24.53 30.21
C PRO A 14 7.96 -24.51 28.69
N PRO A 15 8.88 -24.03 27.84
CA PRO A 15 8.65 -23.93 26.40
C PRO A 15 8.27 -25.25 25.71
N THR A 16 8.64 -26.39 26.30
CA THR A 16 8.32 -27.75 25.81
C THR A 16 6.82 -28.04 25.77
N GLU A 17 6.02 -27.32 26.54
CA GLU A 17 4.56 -27.45 26.55
C GLU A 17 3.87 -26.38 25.68
N SER A 18 4.66 -25.51 25.03
CA SER A 18 4.16 -24.41 24.21
C SER A 18 4.33 -24.68 22.72
N VAL A 19 3.47 -24.09 21.91
CA VAL A 19 3.59 -24.17 20.45
C VAL A 19 4.86 -23.45 19.96
N THR A 20 5.54 -24.06 18.98
CA THR A 20 6.64 -23.40 18.27
C THR A 20 6.11 -22.46 17.19
N CYS A 21 6.37 -21.17 17.35
CA CYS A 21 5.95 -20.12 16.41
C CYS A 21 7.00 -19.85 15.34
N GLU A 22 6.56 -19.68 14.09
CA GLU A 22 7.41 -19.36 12.95
C GLU A 22 7.25 -17.91 12.51
N ASN A 23 8.07 -17.46 11.55
CA ASN A 23 7.98 -16.16 10.89
C ASN A 23 7.95 -14.95 11.86
N GLY A 24 8.53 -15.11 13.06
CA GLY A 24 8.56 -14.07 14.08
C GLY A 24 7.32 -14.01 14.98
N GLY A 25 6.44 -15.01 14.93
CA GLY A 25 5.38 -15.16 15.93
C GLY A 25 5.90 -15.44 17.33
N TYR A 26 5.04 -15.29 18.32
CA TYR A 26 5.32 -15.67 19.71
C TYR A 26 4.10 -16.36 20.35
N PRO A 27 4.30 -17.26 21.33
CA PRO A 27 3.19 -17.95 21.98
C PRO A 27 2.20 -16.96 22.60
N HIS A 28 0.91 -17.21 22.41
CA HIS A 28 -0.13 -16.35 22.94
C HIS A 28 -0.15 -16.46 24.49
N PRO A 29 0.02 -15.35 25.24
CA PRO A 29 0.21 -15.43 26.70
C PRO A 29 -0.94 -16.06 27.49
N LEU A 30 -2.16 -16.03 26.95
CA LEU A 30 -3.35 -16.66 27.54
C LEU A 30 -3.69 -18.05 26.95
N ASN A 31 -2.97 -18.48 25.92
CA ASN A 31 -3.19 -19.78 25.27
C ASN A 31 -1.90 -20.23 24.56
N CYS A 32 -1.06 -20.95 25.30
CA CYS A 32 0.25 -21.37 24.82
C CYS A 32 0.23 -22.39 23.68
N GLN A 33 -0.96 -22.85 23.25
CA GLN A 33 -1.13 -23.75 22.11
C GLN A 33 -1.34 -23.00 20.78
N LYS A 34 -1.36 -21.66 20.79
CA LYS A 34 -1.45 -20.85 19.56
C LYS A 34 -0.47 -19.68 19.59
N CYS A 35 -0.06 -19.23 18.41
CA CYS A 35 0.81 -18.07 18.26
C CYS A 35 0.03 -16.77 18.04
N VAL A 36 0.60 -15.66 18.49
CA VAL A 36 0.31 -14.32 17.95
C VAL A 36 1.23 -14.08 16.76
N CYS A 37 0.63 -13.84 15.60
CA CYS A 37 1.36 -13.77 14.33
C CYS A 37 1.62 -12.33 13.85
N PRO A 38 2.79 -12.05 13.27
CA PRO A 38 3.01 -10.81 12.56
C PRO A 38 2.05 -10.70 11.37
N ARG A 39 1.70 -9.46 11.00
CA ARG A 39 0.89 -9.20 9.79
C ARG A 39 1.54 -9.87 8.58
N GLY A 40 0.77 -10.71 7.89
CA GLY A 40 1.29 -11.59 6.81
C GLY A 40 1.17 -13.06 7.06
N TYR A 41 0.97 -13.41 8.32
CA TYR A 41 1.02 -14.79 8.76
C TYR A 41 -0.18 -15.07 9.65
N SER A 42 -0.72 -16.27 9.55
CA SER A 42 -1.82 -16.78 10.33
C SER A 42 -1.59 -18.25 10.65
N GLY A 43 -2.61 -18.87 11.24
CA GLY A 43 -2.55 -20.26 11.67
C GLY A 43 -1.94 -20.39 13.06
N VAL A 44 -1.99 -21.62 13.57
CA VAL A 44 -1.55 -21.95 14.92
C VAL A 44 -0.07 -21.62 15.14
N ARG A 45 0.75 -21.76 14.08
CA ARG A 45 2.21 -21.57 14.09
C ARG A 45 2.69 -20.36 13.29
N CYS A 46 1.81 -19.51 12.77
CA CYS A 46 2.18 -18.42 11.86
C CYS A 46 2.81 -18.90 10.53
N THR A 47 2.37 -20.07 10.05
CA THR A 47 2.86 -20.71 8.82
C THR A 47 1.85 -20.65 7.68
N GLU A 48 0.70 -20.03 7.89
CA GLU A 48 -0.39 -19.93 6.92
C GLU A 48 -0.56 -18.49 6.44
N ARG A 49 -1.13 -18.33 5.24
CA ARG A 49 -1.49 -17.02 4.70
C ARG A 49 -2.82 -16.59 5.33
N PRO A 50 -2.93 -15.36 5.87
CA PRO A 50 -4.22 -14.85 6.32
C PRO A 50 -5.24 -14.90 5.19
N ASP A 51 -6.37 -15.54 5.43
CA ASP A 51 -7.48 -15.56 4.50
C ASP A 51 -8.63 -14.70 5.04
N ASN A 52 -8.94 -13.66 4.30
CA ASN A 52 -9.99 -12.70 4.60
C ASN A 52 -10.95 -12.53 3.41
N GLY A 53 -11.02 -13.55 2.54
CA GLY A 53 -11.91 -13.59 1.39
C GLY A 53 -11.30 -13.09 0.07
N CYS A 54 -10.04 -12.65 0.08
CA CYS A 54 -9.31 -12.31 -1.15
C CYS A 54 -7.79 -12.48 -1.02
N GLY A 55 -7.14 -12.43 -2.19
CA GLY A 55 -5.72 -12.68 -2.33
C GLY A 55 -5.39 -14.16 -2.53
N SER A 56 -4.13 -14.45 -2.81
CA SER A 56 -3.68 -15.80 -3.16
C SER A 56 -2.18 -15.99 -2.95
N THR A 57 -1.75 -17.25 -2.92
CA THR A 57 -0.33 -17.59 -3.01
C THR A 57 0.04 -17.76 -4.48
N VAL A 58 1.10 -17.07 -4.92
CA VAL A 58 1.62 -17.11 -6.30
C VAL A 58 3.09 -17.51 -6.31
N THR A 59 3.49 -18.25 -7.33
CA THR A 59 4.86 -18.78 -7.43
C THR A 59 5.73 -17.93 -8.35
N ALA A 60 6.82 -17.41 -7.81
CA ALA A 60 7.84 -16.69 -8.56
C ALA A 60 8.77 -17.67 -9.30
N SER A 61 9.02 -17.37 -10.58
CA SER A 61 10.05 -18.01 -11.40
C SER A 61 11.14 -16.97 -11.73
N PRO A 62 12.26 -17.35 -12.37
CA PRO A 62 13.28 -16.38 -12.81
C PRO A 62 12.76 -15.34 -13.80
N GLU A 63 11.64 -15.64 -14.48
CA GLU A 63 10.95 -14.74 -15.39
C GLU A 63 10.01 -13.79 -14.62
N TRP A 64 9.86 -12.58 -15.16
CA TRP A 64 8.94 -11.60 -14.58
C TRP A 64 7.49 -12.03 -14.76
N LYS A 65 6.76 -12.09 -13.64
CA LYS A 65 5.31 -12.29 -13.59
C LYS A 65 4.63 -11.06 -13.01
N THR A 66 3.36 -10.85 -13.37
CA THR A 66 2.59 -9.69 -12.92
C THR A 66 1.55 -10.12 -11.88
N LEU A 67 1.41 -9.33 -10.81
CA LEU A 67 0.33 -9.40 -9.83
C LEU A 67 -0.44 -8.09 -9.88
N THR A 68 -1.75 -8.15 -10.15
CA THR A 68 -2.61 -6.96 -10.08
C THR A 68 -3.74 -7.22 -9.11
N ASP A 69 -4.00 -6.25 -8.25
CA ASP A 69 -5.12 -6.26 -7.34
C ASP A 69 -5.86 -4.92 -7.39
N SER A 70 -7.18 -4.96 -7.22
CA SER A 70 -8.05 -3.79 -7.16
C SER A 70 -8.98 -3.93 -5.97
N ILE A 71 -8.83 -3.02 -5.00
CA ILE A 71 -9.53 -3.08 -3.73
C ILE A 71 -10.16 -1.72 -3.39
N GLY A 72 -11.31 -1.76 -2.72
CA GLY A 72 -12.11 -0.59 -2.40
C GLY A 72 -13.33 -0.48 -3.30
N ASP A 73 -14.10 0.58 -3.09
CA ASP A 73 -15.36 0.80 -3.76
C ASP A 73 -15.23 2.02 -4.68
N LYS A 74 -15.52 1.84 -5.97
CA LYS A 74 -15.45 2.90 -6.99
C LYS A 74 -16.55 3.96 -6.83
N ASP A 75 -17.60 3.64 -6.09
CA ASP A 75 -18.76 4.51 -5.88
C ASP A 75 -18.73 5.15 -4.48
N SER A 76 -17.70 4.82 -3.67
CA SER A 76 -17.53 5.34 -2.31
C SER A 76 -16.39 6.37 -2.23
N PHE A 77 -16.75 7.63 -2.01
CA PHE A 77 -15.80 8.72 -1.78
C PHE A 77 -15.60 9.08 -0.30
N SER A 78 -16.42 8.49 0.58
CA SER A 78 -16.26 8.60 2.03
C SER A 78 -15.26 7.58 2.55
N THR A 79 -14.66 7.88 3.71
CA THR A 79 -13.72 6.97 4.34
C THR A 79 -14.48 6.04 5.28
N ARG A 80 -14.31 4.74 5.09
CA ARG A 80 -14.83 3.69 5.98
C ARG A 80 -14.02 3.64 7.27
N VAL A 81 -14.62 3.15 8.35
CA VAL A 81 -13.91 2.95 9.63
C VAL A 81 -12.85 1.88 9.45
N ASP A 82 -13.26 0.73 8.92
CA ASP A 82 -12.40 -0.42 8.71
C ASP A 82 -11.73 -0.42 7.32
N PHE A 83 -10.61 -1.14 7.24
CA PHE A 83 -9.93 -1.41 5.97
C PHE A 83 -10.42 -2.72 5.38
N SER A 84 -10.79 -2.67 4.11
CA SER A 84 -10.75 -3.84 3.23
C SER A 84 -9.28 -4.16 2.99
N THR A 85 -8.90 -5.44 3.08
CA THR A 85 -7.53 -5.88 2.84
C THR A 85 -7.52 -7.12 1.95
N CYS A 86 -6.50 -7.32 1.12
CA CYS A 86 -6.24 -8.61 0.47
C CYS A 86 -4.80 -9.04 0.74
N ASN A 87 -4.62 -10.34 1.01
CA ASN A 87 -3.34 -10.89 1.44
C ASN A 87 -2.80 -11.82 0.37
N TYR A 88 -1.60 -11.53 -0.15
CA TYR A 88 -0.92 -12.39 -1.11
C TYR A 88 0.41 -12.87 -0.55
N TRP A 89 0.80 -14.08 -0.92
CA TRP A 89 2.16 -14.57 -0.75
C TRP A 89 2.80 -14.78 -2.09
N ILE A 90 3.97 -14.19 -2.30
CA ILE A 90 4.84 -14.55 -3.41
C ILE A 90 5.85 -15.54 -2.87
N GLU A 91 5.92 -16.75 -3.42
CA GLU A 91 6.82 -17.80 -2.97
C GLU A 91 7.74 -18.26 -4.09
N SER A 92 8.96 -18.65 -3.73
CA SER A 92 9.94 -19.23 -4.63
C SER A 92 10.61 -20.46 -3.98
N PRO A 93 11.36 -21.26 -4.74
CA PRO A 93 12.10 -22.39 -4.18
C PRO A 93 13.04 -21.98 -3.04
N ASN A 94 13.28 -22.88 -2.10
CA ASN A 94 14.18 -22.60 -0.98
C ASN A 94 15.59 -22.23 -1.49
N GLY A 95 16.27 -21.33 -0.79
CA GLY A 95 17.58 -20.80 -1.20
C GLY A 95 17.53 -19.74 -2.31
N THR A 96 16.34 -19.30 -2.72
CA THR A 96 16.18 -18.15 -3.63
C THR A 96 15.65 -16.92 -2.88
N GLU A 97 15.84 -15.74 -3.47
CA GLU A 97 15.21 -14.50 -3.05
C GLU A 97 14.18 -14.05 -4.10
N ILE A 98 13.39 -13.03 -3.77
CA ILE A 98 12.34 -12.51 -4.63
C ILE A 98 12.56 -11.02 -4.82
N GLU A 99 12.55 -10.58 -6.08
CA GLU A 99 12.44 -9.17 -6.44
C GLU A 99 10.98 -8.83 -6.73
N VAL A 100 10.54 -7.69 -6.23
CA VAL A 100 9.20 -7.13 -6.47
C VAL A 100 9.37 -5.69 -6.92
N GLU A 101 8.84 -5.37 -8.09
CA GLU A 101 8.84 -4.02 -8.65
C GLU A 101 7.42 -3.47 -8.76
N ILE A 102 7.27 -2.21 -8.39
CA ILE A 102 6.00 -1.50 -8.48
C ILE A 102 5.84 -0.97 -9.90
N LEU A 103 4.87 -1.50 -10.65
CA LEU A 103 4.57 -1.03 -12.00
C LEU A 103 3.57 0.12 -12.00
N LYS A 104 2.55 0.05 -11.12
CA LYS A 104 1.48 1.03 -11.03
C LYS A 104 0.82 1.01 -9.66
N ILE A 105 0.57 2.19 -9.12
CA ILE A 105 -0.39 2.40 -8.04
C ILE A 105 -1.36 3.46 -8.55
N TYR A 106 -2.64 3.10 -8.64
CA TYR A 106 -3.72 3.97 -9.07
C TYR A 106 -4.74 4.13 -7.93
N ASN A 107 -4.67 5.24 -7.22
CA ASN A 107 -5.63 5.71 -6.22
C ASN A 107 -5.63 7.26 -6.11
N GLN A 108 -6.51 7.85 -5.32
CA GLN A 108 -6.52 9.31 -5.06
C GLN A 108 -5.76 9.70 -3.77
N TYR A 109 -4.90 8.81 -3.24
CA TYR A 109 -4.45 8.78 -1.85
C TYR A 109 -2.93 8.86 -1.70
N ASP A 110 -2.32 9.82 -2.38
CA ASP A 110 -0.89 10.13 -2.25
C ASP A 110 -0.66 11.00 -1.00
N THR A 111 -0.56 10.35 0.16
CA THR A 111 -0.41 11.03 1.46
C THR A 111 0.61 10.29 2.31
N ASP A 112 1.43 11.04 3.05
CA ASP A 112 2.46 10.48 3.90
C ASP A 112 1.88 9.45 4.89
N GLY A 113 2.58 8.32 5.02
CA GLY A 113 2.14 7.19 5.83
C GLY A 113 1.05 6.31 5.21
N CYS A 114 0.50 6.69 4.05
CA CYS A 114 -0.54 5.96 3.31
C CYS A 114 -1.75 5.55 4.18
N PRO A 115 -2.42 6.48 4.89
CA PRO A 115 -3.48 6.16 5.85
C PRO A 115 -4.80 5.67 5.23
N TYR A 116 -5.02 5.85 3.92
CA TYR A 116 -6.31 5.55 3.27
C TYR A 116 -6.29 4.29 2.43
N ALA A 117 -5.23 4.08 1.67
CA ALA A 117 -5.07 2.92 0.81
C ALA A 117 -3.61 2.78 0.41
N GLY A 118 -3.23 1.58 -0.01
CA GLY A 118 -1.92 1.32 -0.56
C GLY A 118 -1.59 -0.15 -0.60
N VAL A 119 -0.30 -0.42 -0.80
CA VAL A 119 0.30 -1.74 -0.71
C VAL A 119 1.38 -1.73 0.36
N GLU A 120 1.41 -2.74 1.22
CA GLU A 120 2.53 -3.06 2.10
C GLU A 120 3.27 -4.27 1.50
N ILE A 121 4.58 -4.15 1.31
CA ILE A 121 5.44 -5.18 0.71
C ILE A 121 6.49 -5.56 1.74
N LYS A 122 6.45 -6.81 2.22
CA LYS A 122 7.24 -7.26 3.36
C LYS A 122 8.47 -8.05 2.93
N THR A 123 9.48 -7.33 2.45
CA THR A 123 10.77 -7.89 2.01
C THR A 123 11.85 -7.91 3.10
N ASN A 124 11.53 -7.47 4.32
CA ASN A 124 12.47 -7.34 5.43
C ASN A 124 13.05 -8.70 5.86
N GLN A 125 14.27 -8.72 6.40
CA GLN A 125 14.83 -9.92 7.01
C GLN A 125 14.04 -10.32 8.28
N ASN A 126 13.73 -9.34 9.13
CA ASN A 126 12.90 -9.55 10.31
C ASN A 126 11.41 -9.44 9.94
N GLN A 127 10.74 -10.59 9.86
CA GLN A 127 9.31 -10.68 9.54
C GLN A 127 8.37 -10.19 10.67
N GLN A 128 8.90 -9.80 11.83
CA GLN A 128 8.09 -9.15 12.88
C GLN A 128 7.76 -7.69 12.52
N LEU A 129 8.61 -7.05 11.71
CA LEU A 129 8.47 -5.63 11.37
C LEU A 129 7.44 -5.41 10.27
N THR A 130 6.81 -4.24 10.29
CA THR A 130 5.95 -3.78 9.19
C THR A 130 6.76 -3.68 7.89
N GLY A 131 6.16 -4.08 6.77
CA GLY A 131 6.77 -3.96 5.45
C GLY A 131 6.81 -2.50 4.95
N TYR A 132 7.39 -2.31 3.77
CA TYR A 132 7.40 -1.01 3.10
C TYR A 132 6.01 -0.68 2.56
N ARG A 133 5.50 0.52 2.84
CA ARG A 133 4.18 0.98 2.39
C ARG A 133 4.28 1.97 1.26
N PHE A 134 3.48 1.75 0.21
CA PHE A 134 3.38 2.63 -0.94
C PHE A 134 1.92 2.88 -1.30
N CYS A 135 1.61 4.14 -1.57
CA CYS A 135 0.32 4.60 -2.05
C CYS A 135 0.46 5.63 -3.18
N SER A 136 1.67 6.16 -3.39
CA SER A 136 1.95 7.16 -4.39
C SER A 136 2.13 6.55 -5.79
N PRO A 137 1.59 7.16 -6.85
CA PRO A 137 1.95 6.78 -8.22
C PRO A 137 3.45 7.00 -8.52
N PHE A 138 4.14 7.86 -7.76
CA PHE A 138 5.60 8.08 -7.90
C PHE A 138 6.45 6.90 -7.39
N ALA A 139 5.85 5.92 -6.72
CA ALA A 139 6.54 4.69 -6.34
C ALA A 139 6.83 3.77 -7.54
N LYS A 140 6.33 4.09 -8.74
CA LYS A 140 6.59 3.34 -9.96
C LYS A 140 8.10 3.19 -10.22
N GLY A 141 8.52 1.96 -10.49
CA GLY A 141 9.92 1.61 -10.77
C GLY A 141 10.76 1.35 -9.52
N ILE A 142 10.20 1.52 -8.32
CA ILE A 142 10.85 1.04 -7.10
C ILE A 142 10.86 -0.48 -7.12
N THR A 143 12.06 -1.05 -6.96
CA THR A 143 12.28 -2.49 -6.85
C THR A 143 12.79 -2.81 -5.45
N LEU A 144 12.11 -3.74 -4.79
CA LEU A 144 12.49 -4.28 -3.49
C LEU A 144 12.96 -5.72 -3.67
N ARG A 145 13.93 -6.12 -2.85
CA ARG A 145 14.44 -7.50 -2.82
C ARG A 145 14.32 -8.09 -1.43
N SER A 146 13.79 -9.29 -1.34
CA SER A 146 13.63 -10.02 -0.08
C SER A 146 14.95 -10.60 0.45
N TYR A 147 14.93 -11.08 1.68
CA TYR A 147 16.00 -11.88 2.30
C TYR A 147 15.62 -13.37 2.42
N THR A 148 14.45 -13.74 1.91
CA THR A 148 13.86 -15.08 2.00
C THR A 148 13.13 -15.40 0.70
N ASN A 149 12.72 -16.66 0.55
CA ASN A 149 11.95 -17.15 -0.59
C ASN A 149 10.43 -16.92 -0.45
N ARG A 150 10.00 -16.02 0.45
CA ARG A 150 8.59 -15.67 0.66
C ARG A 150 8.43 -14.17 0.90
N VAL A 151 7.52 -13.53 0.17
CA VAL A 151 7.16 -12.12 0.35
C VAL A 151 5.65 -11.99 0.58
N PRO A 152 5.22 -11.67 1.80
CA PRO A 152 3.86 -11.22 2.06
C PRO A 152 3.59 -9.83 1.44
N ILE A 153 2.47 -9.73 0.71
CA ILE A 153 1.95 -8.49 0.12
C ILE A 153 0.56 -8.23 0.67
N PHE A 154 0.31 -6.98 1.07
CA PHE A 154 -0.98 -6.54 1.59
C PHE A 154 -1.45 -5.36 0.80
N THR A 155 -2.52 -5.53 0.04
CA THR A 155 -3.28 -4.36 -0.41
C THR A 155 -4.29 -4.02 0.67
N TYR A 156 -4.48 -2.73 0.91
CA TYR A 156 -5.43 -2.25 1.89
C TYR A 156 -6.11 -0.99 1.39
N ASN A 157 -7.37 -0.81 1.77
CA ASN A 157 -8.17 0.32 1.34
C ASN A 157 -9.36 0.54 2.28
N ARG A 158 -9.58 1.80 2.67
CA ARG A 158 -10.76 2.24 3.43
C ARG A 158 -11.50 3.40 2.76
N ALA A 159 -11.32 3.60 1.46
CA ALA A 159 -11.91 4.71 0.72
C ALA A 159 -12.26 4.29 -0.72
N HIS A 160 -12.04 5.17 -1.71
CA HIS A 160 -12.30 4.90 -3.11
C HIS A 160 -11.38 3.80 -3.66
N LEU A 161 -11.81 3.12 -4.72
CA LEU A 161 -11.04 2.10 -5.44
C LEU A 161 -9.55 2.46 -5.61
N THR A 162 -8.70 1.49 -5.27
CA THR A 162 -7.25 1.51 -5.46
C THR A 162 -6.83 0.29 -6.25
N THR A 163 -6.07 0.48 -7.32
CA THR A 163 -5.48 -0.60 -8.11
C THR A 163 -3.96 -0.59 -7.96
N VAL A 164 -3.38 -1.73 -7.63
CA VAL A 164 -1.94 -1.92 -7.51
C VAL A 164 -1.51 -3.00 -8.51
N THR A 165 -0.50 -2.69 -9.30
CA THR A 165 0.15 -3.63 -10.22
C THR A 165 1.62 -3.73 -9.85
N LEU A 166 2.03 -4.95 -9.53
CA LEU A 166 3.41 -5.33 -9.23
C LEU A 166 3.89 -6.30 -10.30
N ARG A 167 5.20 -6.36 -10.53
CA ARG A 167 5.84 -7.53 -11.12
C ARG A 167 6.83 -8.14 -10.16
N TYR A 168 7.01 -9.44 -10.25
CA TYR A 168 7.87 -10.19 -9.35
C TYR A 168 8.60 -11.31 -10.09
N ARG A 169 9.75 -11.72 -9.54
CA ARG A 169 10.53 -12.87 -10.01
C ARG A 169 11.39 -13.43 -8.88
N SER A 170 11.80 -14.68 -9.00
CA SER A 170 12.84 -15.24 -8.14
C SER A 170 14.22 -14.88 -8.68
N VAL A 171 15.18 -14.70 -7.76
CA VAL A 171 16.57 -14.38 -8.06
C VAL A 171 17.50 -15.19 -7.19
N ASP A 172 18.69 -15.45 -7.73
CA ASP A 172 19.77 -16.06 -6.97
C ASP A 172 20.30 -15.05 -5.93
N PRO A 173 20.49 -15.45 -4.65
CA PRO A 173 21.02 -14.57 -3.60
C PRO A 173 22.37 -13.94 -3.95
N SER A 174 23.21 -14.59 -4.77
CA SER A 174 24.51 -14.08 -5.20
C SER A 174 24.44 -12.88 -6.15
N LYS A 175 23.29 -12.66 -6.82
CA LYS A 175 23.12 -11.49 -7.70
C LYS A 175 23.20 -10.20 -6.87
N PRO A 176 23.72 -9.10 -7.43
CA PRO A 176 23.73 -7.81 -6.72
C PRO A 176 22.31 -7.40 -6.35
N ARG A 177 22.10 -6.94 -5.10
CA ARG A 177 20.82 -6.37 -4.71
C ARG A 177 20.57 -5.09 -5.51
N PRO A 178 19.30 -4.74 -5.82
CA PRO A 178 18.99 -3.44 -6.37
C PRO A 178 19.60 -2.39 -5.44
N THR A 179 20.53 -1.60 -5.96
CA THR A 179 20.86 -0.34 -5.30
C THR A 179 19.57 0.44 -5.32
N TYR A 180 19.06 0.82 -4.15
CA TYR A 180 18.05 1.87 -4.08
C TYR A 180 18.61 2.98 -4.96
N GLN A 181 17.94 3.29 -6.09
CA GLN A 181 18.23 4.54 -6.75
C GLN A 181 18.01 5.55 -5.65
N THR A 182 19.11 6.13 -5.15
CA THR A 182 19.09 7.27 -4.25
C THR A 182 18.01 8.14 -4.81
N VAL A 183 16.94 8.32 -4.02
CA VAL A 183 15.80 9.17 -4.35
C VAL A 183 16.37 10.30 -5.18
N LYS A 184 16.05 10.36 -6.49
CA LYS A 184 16.51 11.50 -7.31
C LYS A 184 16.18 12.70 -6.44
N PRO A 185 17.18 13.52 -6.03
CA PRO A 185 16.93 14.63 -5.15
C PRO A 185 15.72 15.36 -5.71
N PHE A 186 14.72 15.58 -4.85
CA PHE A 186 13.53 16.32 -5.20
C PHE A 186 14.00 17.50 -6.04
N PRO A 187 13.58 17.65 -7.31
CA PRO A 187 14.06 18.75 -8.11
C PRO A 187 13.76 20.00 -7.30
N THR A 188 14.83 20.69 -6.89
CA THR A 188 14.71 22.00 -6.26
C THR A 188 14.26 22.89 -7.40
N THR A 189 12.94 22.94 -7.62
CA THR A 189 12.35 23.86 -8.56
C THR A 189 12.55 25.23 -7.93
N THR A 190 13.65 25.89 -8.28
CA THR A 190 13.72 27.33 -8.24
C THR A 190 12.50 27.82 -9.02
N VAL A 191 11.56 28.41 -8.29
CA VAL A 191 10.39 29.09 -8.85
C VAL A 191 10.92 30.22 -9.72
N SER A 192 11.11 29.93 -11.01
CA SER A 192 11.31 30.95 -12.02
C SER A 192 9.93 31.38 -12.47
N THR A 193 9.43 32.46 -11.88
CA THR A 193 8.23 33.16 -12.32
C THR A 193 8.46 33.70 -13.71
N THR A 194 8.10 32.92 -14.73
CA THR A 194 7.88 33.41 -16.10
C THR A 194 6.38 33.42 -16.35
N PRO A 195 5.78 34.56 -16.74
CA PRO A 195 4.35 34.63 -17.00
C PRO A 195 4.07 34.00 -18.37
N THR A 196 3.53 32.77 -18.37
CA THR A 196 3.00 32.14 -19.57
C THR A 196 1.51 32.46 -19.67
N THR A 197 1.15 33.30 -20.64
CA THR A 197 -0.23 33.62 -20.99
C THR A 197 -0.85 32.42 -21.71
N THR A 198 -1.62 31.61 -20.99
CA THR A 198 -2.39 30.51 -21.59
C THR A 198 -3.85 30.94 -21.68
N THR A 199 -4.31 31.25 -22.90
CA THR A 199 -5.72 31.47 -23.22
C THR A 199 -6.50 30.20 -22.93
N THR A 200 -7.19 30.16 -21.80
CA THR A 200 -8.07 29.04 -21.41
C THR A 200 -9.50 29.43 -21.77
N THR A 201 -10.05 28.78 -22.78
CA THR A 201 -11.48 28.87 -23.10
C THR A 201 -12.23 28.05 -22.05
N SER A 202 -12.58 28.68 -20.93
CA SER A 202 -13.33 28.08 -19.82
C SER A 202 -14.75 27.75 -20.27
N ALA A 203 -15.07 26.47 -20.43
CA ALA A 203 -16.46 26.04 -20.47
C ALA A 203 -17.00 26.03 -19.03
N ILE A 204 -17.51 27.17 -18.57
CA ILE A 204 -18.23 27.30 -17.30
C ILE A 204 -19.49 26.43 -17.40
N MET A 205 -19.50 25.27 -16.74
CA MET A 205 -20.73 24.48 -16.61
C MET A 205 -21.67 25.17 -15.61
N ASN A 206 -22.93 25.35 -16.01
CA ASN A 206 -23.98 25.86 -15.14
C ASN A 206 -24.42 24.79 -14.13
N PHE A 207 -23.77 24.74 -12.96
CA PHE A 207 -24.12 23.85 -11.83
C PHE A 207 -25.59 24.00 -11.37
N ARG A 208 -26.24 25.15 -11.66
CA ARG A 208 -27.67 25.37 -11.42
C ARG A 208 -28.59 24.38 -12.14
N LYS A 209 -28.20 23.79 -13.28
CA LYS A 209 -29.04 22.84 -14.03
C LYS A 209 -28.96 21.40 -13.52
N SER A 210 -27.98 21.05 -12.68
CA SER A 210 -27.74 19.66 -12.23
C SER A 210 -28.16 19.38 -10.78
N GLY A 211 -28.68 20.38 -10.06
CA GLY A 211 -29.07 20.25 -8.65
C GLY A 211 -27.90 20.04 -7.68
N ARG A 212 -26.65 20.11 -8.15
CA ARG A 212 -25.44 19.94 -7.33
C ARG A 212 -24.99 21.30 -6.78
N ARG A 213 -24.75 21.38 -5.47
CA ARG A 213 -24.25 22.59 -4.80
C ARG A 213 -22.76 22.77 -5.14
N CYS A 214 -22.36 23.98 -5.50
CA CYS A 214 -20.96 24.36 -5.72
C CYS A 214 -20.24 24.51 -4.38
N VAL A 215 -20.00 23.40 -3.68
CA VAL A 215 -19.38 23.40 -2.36
C VAL A 215 -18.31 22.31 -2.34
N ASP A 216 -17.10 22.71 -1.96
CA ASP A 216 -15.99 21.78 -1.76
C ASP A 216 -16.29 20.84 -0.59
N GLN A 217 -15.94 19.56 -0.75
CA GLN A 217 -16.04 18.62 0.36
C GLN A 217 -15.02 18.97 1.45
N PRO A 218 -15.25 18.60 2.72
CA PRO A 218 -14.32 18.91 3.82
C PRO A 218 -12.87 18.45 3.59
N LYS A 219 -12.66 17.41 2.77
CA LYS A 219 -11.33 16.88 2.43
C LYS A 219 -10.66 17.60 1.27
N CYS A 220 -11.36 18.51 0.61
CA CYS A 220 -10.88 19.20 -0.56
C CYS A 220 -9.50 19.85 -0.38
N PRO A 221 -9.19 20.56 0.73
CA PRO A 221 -7.87 21.17 0.92
C PRO A 221 -6.71 20.19 0.83
N ILE A 222 -6.89 18.96 1.33
CA ILE A 222 -5.86 17.91 1.29
C ILE A 222 -5.64 17.45 -0.16
N TYR A 223 -6.73 17.24 -0.91
CA TYR A 223 -6.62 16.82 -2.30
C TYR A 223 -6.03 17.92 -3.19
N VAL A 224 -6.40 19.19 -2.97
CA VAL A 224 -5.81 20.33 -3.66
C VAL A 224 -4.30 20.42 -3.39
N MET A 225 -3.87 20.26 -2.14
CA MET A 225 -2.44 20.19 -1.79
C MET A 225 -1.71 19.06 -2.52
N ASN A 226 -2.38 17.93 -2.76
CA ASN A 226 -1.83 16.80 -3.53
C ASN A 226 -1.97 16.96 -5.05
N GLY A 227 -2.37 18.14 -5.54
CA GLY A 227 -2.44 18.47 -6.95
C GLY A 227 -3.73 18.02 -7.64
N LEU A 228 -4.84 17.87 -6.93
CA LEU A 228 -6.14 17.47 -7.50
C LEU A 228 -6.54 18.30 -8.73
N CYS A 229 -6.32 19.61 -8.69
CA CYS A 229 -6.72 20.51 -9.77
C CYS A 229 -5.66 20.65 -10.87
N THR A 230 -4.42 20.19 -10.65
CA THR A 230 -3.27 20.46 -11.54
C THR A 230 -2.68 19.20 -12.17
N ARG A 231 -2.92 18.01 -11.61
CA ARG A 231 -2.38 16.74 -12.11
C ARG A 231 -3.41 15.99 -12.95
N ASP A 232 -3.02 15.61 -14.17
CA ASP A 232 -3.84 14.84 -15.14
C ASP A 232 -4.25 13.46 -14.64
N TYR A 233 -3.59 13.00 -13.59
CA TYR A 233 -3.87 11.77 -12.89
C TYR A 233 -5.30 11.70 -12.32
N PHE A 234 -5.83 12.83 -11.81
CA PHE A 234 -7.17 12.88 -11.24
C PHE A 234 -8.20 13.06 -12.36
N PRO A 235 -9.20 12.16 -12.52
CA PRO A 235 -10.23 12.32 -13.53
C PRO A 235 -11.13 13.52 -13.22
N GLU A 236 -11.57 14.25 -14.24
CA GLU A 236 -12.37 15.48 -14.12
C GLU A 236 -13.61 15.30 -13.22
N ARG A 237 -14.32 14.17 -13.36
CA ARG A 237 -15.47 13.83 -12.51
C ARG A 237 -15.16 13.87 -11.01
N PHE A 238 -13.97 13.42 -10.61
CA PHE A 238 -13.55 13.39 -9.21
C PHE A 238 -13.21 14.79 -8.72
N ARG A 239 -12.58 15.62 -9.57
CA ARG A 239 -12.31 17.02 -9.27
C ARG A 239 -13.61 17.80 -9.07
N MET A 240 -14.58 17.61 -9.95
CA MET A 240 -15.92 18.21 -9.87
C MET A 240 -16.74 17.73 -8.66
N GLU A 241 -16.51 16.51 -8.17
CA GLU A 241 -17.28 15.99 -7.03
C GLU A 241 -16.68 16.38 -5.68
N VAL A 242 -15.35 16.45 -5.60
CA VAL A 242 -14.64 16.67 -4.34
C VAL A 242 -14.27 18.13 -4.14
N CYS A 243 -13.85 18.81 -5.20
CA CYS A 243 -13.36 20.20 -5.17
C CYS A 243 -13.91 21.05 -6.33
N PRO A 244 -15.23 21.08 -6.58
CA PRO A 244 -15.79 21.83 -7.70
C PRO A 244 -15.47 23.32 -7.65
N LYS A 245 -15.37 23.91 -6.45
CA LYS A 245 -15.08 25.33 -6.27
C LYS A 245 -13.56 25.57 -6.29
N ALA A 246 -12.80 24.80 -5.52
CA ALA A 246 -11.34 24.96 -5.47
C ALA A 246 -10.63 24.63 -6.80
N CYS A 247 -11.21 23.78 -7.65
CA CYS A 247 -10.70 23.50 -8.99
C CYS A 247 -11.38 24.33 -10.10
N HIS A 248 -12.13 25.38 -9.75
CA HIS A 248 -12.75 26.33 -10.70
C HIS A 248 -13.74 25.72 -11.70
N TYR A 249 -14.44 24.66 -11.32
CA TYR A 249 -15.53 24.10 -12.14
C TYR A 249 -16.85 24.86 -11.97
N CYS A 250 -16.98 25.65 -10.90
CA CYS A 250 -18.14 26.51 -10.63
C CYS A 250 -17.77 27.72 -9.78
N GLU A 251 -18.66 28.72 -9.80
CA GLU A 251 -18.60 29.94 -8.98
C GLU A 251 -19.49 29.83 -7.74
#